data_AF-A0A5C2SBT9-F1
#
_entry.id   AF-A0A5C2SBT9-F1
#
_cell.length_a   1.000
_cell.length_b   1.000
_cell.length_c   1.000
_cell.angle_alpha   90.00
_cell.angle_beta   90.00
_cell.angle_gamma   90.00
#
_symmetry.space_group_name_H-M   'P 1'
#
loop_
_entity.id
_entity.type
_entity.pdbx_description
1 polymer ?
#
loop_
_entity_poly.entity_id
_entity_poly.type
_entity_poly.pdbx_seq_one_letter_code
_entity_poly.pdbx_strand_id
1 'polypeptide(L)'
;MAASQLRDPSGKIIDIGAPKYASRESQGVWAKPGSSTLLWKIYTNQGPYTNAYNMITAADRAGLPVPAFASILGYKFRPAATGLWLDAYILQTVAQTGTFFAMSQAGKQTVWRQWLYTLNLVSDRDVLNKALAAAQAATNVGLRDPQGFLEKTRREPVVFIDIHTAAPPSAAAQQMLEQIQERMRAPAVSQ
;
A
#
# COMPACT_ATOMS: atom_id res chain seq x y z
N MET A 1 24.44 -3.87 -17.59
CA MET A 1 23.64 -2.67 -17.25
C MET A 1 24.07 -2.19 -15.88
N ALA A 2 24.30 -0.90 -15.67
CA ALA A 2 24.65 -0.37 -14.35
C ALA A 2 23.47 -0.58 -13.38
N ALA A 3 23.76 -0.95 -12.13
CA ALA A 3 22.74 -1.06 -11.09
C ALA A 3 22.44 0.32 -10.49
N SER A 4 21.20 0.53 -10.04
CA SER A 4 20.90 1.65 -9.16
C SER A 4 21.56 1.41 -7.79
N GLN A 5 21.97 2.49 -7.14
CA GLN A 5 22.70 2.42 -5.89
C GLN A 5 22.15 3.37 -4.84
N LEU A 6 22.40 3.01 -3.58
CA LEU A 6 22.24 3.88 -2.42
C LEU A 6 23.59 4.16 -1.79
N ARG A 7 23.70 5.34 -1.19
CA ARG A 7 24.76 5.65 -0.23
C ARG A 7 24.09 5.98 1.10
N ASP A 8 24.45 5.25 2.14
CA ASP A 8 23.94 5.50 3.48
C ASP A 8 24.64 6.72 4.14
N PRO A 9 24.15 7.20 5.30
CA PRO A 9 24.76 8.33 6.00
C PRO A 9 26.22 8.12 6.43
N SER A 10 26.69 6.87 6.52
CA SER A 10 28.10 6.55 6.81
C SER A 10 28.99 6.63 5.57
N GLY A 11 28.41 6.81 4.38
CA GLY A 11 29.10 6.83 3.10
C GLY A 11 29.20 5.47 2.42
N LYS A 12 28.67 4.40 3.03
CA LYS A 12 28.71 3.05 2.44
C LYS A 12 27.80 2.99 1.21
N ILE A 13 28.34 2.48 0.11
CA ILE A 13 27.60 2.26 -1.13
C ILE A 13 26.96 0.88 -1.11
N ILE A 14 25.69 0.81 -1.53
CA ILE A 14 24.88 -0.40 -1.59
C ILE A 14 24.28 -0.48 -3.00
N ASP A 15 24.61 -1.55 -3.72
CA ASP A 15 23.93 -1.88 -4.97
C ASP A 15 22.53 -2.43 -4.68
N ILE A 16 21.50 -1.79 -5.26
CA ILE A 16 20.09 -2.19 -5.03
C ILE A 16 19.42 -2.74 -6.29
N GLY A 17 20.09 -2.68 -7.45
CA GLY A 17 19.58 -3.25 -8.69
C GLY A 17 18.32 -2.55 -9.23
N ALA A 18 17.52 -3.29 -10.00
CA ALA A 18 16.27 -2.80 -10.56
C ALA A 18 15.15 -2.74 -9.49
N PRO A 19 14.19 -1.81 -9.60
CA PRO A 19 13.07 -1.76 -8.69
C PRO A 19 12.22 -3.03 -8.80
N LYS A 20 11.72 -3.50 -7.65
CA LYS A 20 10.74 -4.60 -7.57
C LYS A 20 9.39 -4.19 -8.14
N TYR A 21 8.99 -2.93 -7.91
CA TYR A 21 7.78 -2.35 -8.48
C TYR A 21 8.08 -0.99 -9.10
N ALA A 22 7.56 -0.78 -10.31
CA ALA A 22 7.61 0.53 -10.96
C ALA A 22 6.70 1.53 -10.24
N SER A 23 7.07 2.81 -10.28
CA SER A 23 6.28 3.90 -9.71
C SER A 23 6.38 5.13 -10.60
N ARG A 24 5.27 5.85 -10.75
CA ARG A 24 5.21 7.09 -11.54
C ARG A 24 5.68 8.31 -10.73
N GLU A 25 5.50 8.27 -9.42
CA GLU A 25 5.71 9.40 -8.51
C GLU A 25 7.03 9.32 -7.74
N SER A 26 7.69 8.16 -7.82
CA SER A 26 8.94 7.86 -7.13
C SER A 26 9.88 7.14 -8.10
N GLN A 27 11.12 6.92 -7.69
CA GLN A 27 12.09 6.16 -8.50
C GLN A 27 11.73 4.67 -8.61
N GLY A 28 10.84 4.20 -7.74
CA GLY A 28 10.41 2.81 -7.66
C GLY A 28 10.31 2.32 -6.22
N VAL A 29 9.99 1.03 -6.09
CA VAL A 29 9.96 0.32 -4.81
C VAL A 29 10.94 -0.84 -4.87
N TRP A 30 11.83 -0.93 -3.89
CA TRP A 30 12.81 -2.00 -3.73
C TRP A 30 12.53 -2.81 -2.46
N ALA A 31 13.01 -4.04 -2.41
CA ALA A 31 13.22 -4.68 -1.13
C ALA A 31 14.35 -3.96 -0.39
N LYS A 32 14.19 -3.73 0.91
CA LYS A 32 15.28 -3.18 1.73
C LYS A 32 16.48 -4.13 1.67
N PRO A 33 17.69 -3.65 1.38
CA PRO A 33 18.89 -4.48 1.42
C PRO A 33 19.02 -5.25 2.73
N GLY A 34 19.21 -6.57 2.62
CA GLY A 34 19.29 -7.49 3.76
C GLY A 34 17.96 -7.78 4.46
N SER A 35 16.82 -7.48 3.85
CA SER A 35 15.49 -7.79 4.40
C SER A 35 14.61 -8.51 3.37
N SER A 36 13.87 -9.51 3.81
CA SER A 36 12.84 -10.21 3.00
C SER A 36 11.44 -9.60 3.15
N THR A 37 11.22 -8.77 4.18
CA THR A 37 9.89 -8.29 4.57
C THR A 37 9.73 -6.79 4.45
N LEU A 38 10.82 -6.01 4.39
CA LEU A 38 10.76 -4.56 4.28
C LEU A 38 10.91 -4.10 2.84
N LEU A 39 10.13 -3.08 2.47
CA LEU A 39 10.16 -2.41 1.19
C LEU A 39 10.53 -0.94 1.38
N TRP A 40 11.30 -0.39 0.45
CA TRP A 40 11.68 1.01 0.37
C TRP A 40 11.13 1.62 -0.91
N LYS A 41 10.20 2.58 -0.77
CA LYS A 41 9.79 3.47 -1.87
C LYS A 41 10.69 4.70 -1.84
N ILE A 42 11.48 4.89 -2.90
CA ILE A 42 12.56 5.89 -2.93
C ILE A 42 12.15 7.07 -3.77
N TYR A 43 12.17 8.27 -3.18
CA TYR A 43 11.91 9.53 -3.86
C TYR A 43 13.21 10.33 -3.96
N THR A 44 13.38 11.06 -5.06
CA THR A 44 14.47 12.02 -5.26
C THR A 44 13.99 13.47 -5.20
N ASN A 45 12.68 13.67 -5.01
CA ASN A 45 12.06 14.95 -4.78
C ASN A 45 11.31 14.91 -3.44
N GLN A 46 11.57 15.91 -2.59
CA GLN A 46 10.99 16.00 -1.25
C GLN A 46 9.47 16.24 -1.26
N GLY A 47 8.93 16.96 -2.25
CA GLY A 47 7.50 17.31 -2.31
C GLY A 47 6.60 16.07 -2.37
N PRO A 48 6.73 15.21 -3.39
CA PRO A 48 5.96 13.96 -3.50
C PRO A 48 6.15 13.03 -2.30
N TYR A 49 7.37 12.97 -1.75
CA TYR A 49 7.66 12.21 -0.53
C TYR A 49 6.85 12.71 0.67
N THR A 50 6.94 14.00 0.98
CA THR A 50 6.26 14.63 2.11
C THR A 50 4.74 14.46 1.99
N ASN A 51 4.20 14.65 0.79
CA ASN A 51 2.77 14.43 0.55
C ASN A 51 2.35 12.99 0.85
N ALA A 52 3.06 11.99 0.31
CA ALA A 52 2.75 10.59 0.55
C ALA A 52 2.87 10.21 2.05
N TYR A 53 3.95 10.64 2.71
CA TYR A 53 4.17 10.37 4.13
C TYR A 53 3.07 10.99 5.01
N ASN A 54 2.70 12.24 4.74
CA ASN A 54 1.65 12.94 5.47
C ASN A 54 0.27 12.31 5.26
N MET A 55 -0.06 11.90 4.02
CA MET A 55 -1.32 11.22 3.73
C MET A 55 -1.45 9.89 4.48
N ILE A 56 -0.40 9.06 4.46
CA ILE A 56 -0.39 7.79 5.19
C ILE A 56 -0.49 8.04 6.71
N THR A 57 0.26 9.01 7.23
CA THR A 57 0.23 9.37 8.66
C THR A 57 -1.15 9.87 9.10
N ALA A 58 -1.81 10.69 8.29
CA ALA A 58 -3.14 11.19 8.59
C ALA A 58 -4.19 10.06 8.55
N ALA A 59 -4.09 9.17 7.56
CA ALA A 59 -4.99 8.02 7.45
C ALA A 59 -4.83 7.03 8.61
N ASP A 60 -3.60 6.70 9.00
CA ASP A 60 -3.29 5.85 10.16
C ASP A 60 -3.87 6.43 11.45
N ARG A 61 -3.66 7.74 11.70
CA ARG A 61 -4.25 8.45 12.85
C ARG A 61 -5.77 8.46 12.86
N ALA A 62 -6.39 8.41 11.69
CA ALA A 62 -7.83 8.32 11.53
C ALA A 62 -8.36 6.87 11.63
N GLY A 63 -7.49 5.90 11.94
CA GLY A 63 -7.85 4.51 12.13
C GLY A 63 -7.94 3.68 10.85
N LEU A 64 -7.45 4.19 9.71
CA LEU A 64 -7.34 3.39 8.50
C LEU A 64 -6.24 2.34 8.69
N PRO A 65 -6.53 1.03 8.51
CA PRO A 65 -5.50 0.01 8.60
C PRO A 65 -4.48 0.18 7.48
N VAL A 66 -3.29 0.68 7.82
CA VAL A 66 -2.16 0.80 6.90
C VAL A 66 -0.99 -0.07 7.39
N PRO A 67 -0.15 -0.58 6.48
CA PRO A 67 1.09 -1.22 6.86
C PRO A 67 1.97 -0.33 7.72
N ALA A 68 2.71 -0.92 8.67
CA ALA A 68 3.73 -0.20 9.42
C ALA A 68 4.67 0.54 8.45
N PHE A 69 4.94 1.81 8.74
CA PHE A 69 5.71 2.69 7.87
C PHE A 69 6.69 3.54 8.67
N ALA A 70 7.76 3.99 8.00
CA ALA A 70 8.75 4.88 8.60
C ALA A 70 9.36 5.83 7.57
N SER A 71 9.72 7.02 8.03
CA SER A 71 10.51 8.01 7.31
C SER A 71 12.00 7.72 7.49
N ILE A 72 12.74 7.58 6.39
CA ILE A 72 14.21 7.44 6.41
C ILE A 72 14.81 8.54 5.52
N LEU A 73 15.68 9.34 6.12
CA LEU A 73 16.33 10.49 5.49
C LEU A 73 17.86 10.35 5.57
N GLY A 74 18.57 11.20 4.81
CA GLY A 74 20.05 11.28 4.83
C GLY A 74 20.76 10.30 3.89
N TYR A 75 20.02 9.46 3.17
CA TYR A 75 20.58 8.63 2.11
C TYR A 75 20.78 9.45 0.82
N LYS A 76 21.69 9.00 -0.04
CA LYS A 76 21.77 9.43 -1.44
C LYS A 76 21.37 8.29 -2.36
N PHE A 77 20.73 8.59 -3.48
CA PHE A 77 20.34 7.64 -4.51
C PHE A 77 21.05 7.96 -5.82
N ARG A 78 21.54 6.92 -6.50
CA ARG A 78 22.12 7.01 -7.84
C ARG A 78 21.32 6.14 -8.80
N PRO A 79 20.50 6.72 -9.69
CA PRO A 79 19.79 5.95 -10.71
C PRO A 79 20.77 5.31 -11.69
N ALA A 80 20.49 4.07 -12.11
CA ALA A 80 21.27 3.37 -13.13
C ALA A 80 21.45 4.17 -14.44
N ALA A 81 20.43 4.95 -14.82
CA ALA A 81 20.40 5.66 -16.11
C ALA A 81 21.23 6.94 -16.14
N THR A 82 21.30 7.69 -15.03
CA THR A 82 21.93 9.03 -15.01
C THR A 82 23.28 9.04 -14.33
N GLY A 83 23.55 8.11 -13.40
CA GLY A 83 24.81 8.06 -12.66
C GLY A 83 25.05 9.22 -11.69
N LEU A 84 24.10 10.15 -11.52
CA LEU A 84 24.21 11.27 -10.58
C LEU A 84 23.68 10.89 -9.19
N TRP A 85 24.39 11.33 -8.15
CA TRP A 85 23.93 11.20 -6.77
C TRP A 85 22.91 12.28 -6.46
N LEU A 86 21.73 11.86 -6.02
CA LEU A 86 20.60 12.71 -5.62
C LEU A 86 20.29 12.47 -4.15
N ASP A 87 19.66 13.43 -3.49
CA ASP A 87 19.05 13.18 -2.18
C ASP A 87 17.99 12.09 -2.29
N ALA A 88 17.99 11.18 -1.31
CA ALA A 88 17.00 10.11 -1.22
C ALA A 88 16.11 10.35 0.00
N TYR A 89 14.80 10.43 -0.27
CA TYR A 89 13.75 10.46 0.73
C TYR A 89 13.04 9.11 0.66
N ILE A 90 13.17 8.30 1.71
CA ILE A 90 12.76 6.90 1.68
C ILE A 90 11.56 6.72 2.59
N LEU A 91 10.46 6.24 1.99
CA LEU A 91 9.33 5.71 2.74
C LEU A 91 9.54 4.20 2.88
N GLN A 92 9.83 3.74 4.11
CA GLN A 92 9.89 2.33 4.42
C GLN A 92 8.51 1.81 4.76
N THR A 93 8.18 0.60 4.30
CA THR A 93 6.99 -0.14 4.70
C THR A 93 7.27 -1.64 4.73
N VAL A 94 6.29 -2.44 5.14
CA VAL A 94 6.34 -3.91 5.11
C VAL A 94 5.64 -4.46 3.88
N ALA A 95 6.25 -5.45 3.23
CA ALA A 95 5.64 -6.20 2.15
C ALA A 95 4.36 -6.88 2.65
N GLN A 96 3.27 -6.71 1.90
CA GLN A 96 1.98 -7.30 2.23
C GLN A 96 1.76 -8.60 1.47
N THR A 97 1.07 -9.53 2.13
CA THR A 97 0.60 -10.80 1.59
C THR A 97 -0.92 -10.77 1.37
N GLY A 98 -1.47 -11.84 0.81
CA GLY A 98 -2.91 -11.96 0.55
C GLY A 98 -3.36 -11.51 -0.85
N THR A 99 -4.67 -11.44 -1.04
CA THR A 99 -5.28 -11.06 -2.31
C THR A 99 -5.22 -9.55 -2.47
N PHE A 100 -4.48 -9.09 -3.48
CA PHE A 100 -4.44 -7.69 -3.86
C PHE A 100 -5.80 -7.21 -4.39
N PHE A 101 -6.19 -5.99 -4.02
CA PHE A 101 -7.34 -5.30 -4.58
C PHE A 101 -6.98 -3.87 -5.02
N ALA A 102 -7.66 -3.38 -6.05
CA ALA A 102 -7.60 -2.00 -6.51
C ALA A 102 -8.92 -1.64 -7.20
N MET A 103 -9.70 -0.74 -6.61
CA MET A 103 -11.11 -0.58 -6.95
C MET A 103 -11.40 0.42 -8.07
N SER A 104 -10.61 1.49 -8.24
CA SER A 104 -10.93 2.54 -9.22
C SER A 104 -10.05 2.52 -10.47
N GLN A 105 -9.18 1.53 -10.64
CA GLN A 105 -8.31 1.44 -11.81
C GLN A 105 -9.03 0.80 -13.01
N ALA A 106 -9.24 1.59 -14.06
CA ALA A 106 -9.75 1.11 -15.35
C ALA A 106 -8.94 -0.10 -15.85
N GLY A 107 -9.62 -1.16 -16.29
CA GLY A 107 -8.99 -2.40 -16.75
C GLY A 107 -8.65 -3.43 -15.66
N LYS A 108 -8.89 -3.13 -14.36
CA LYS A 108 -8.64 -4.07 -13.25
C LYS A 108 -9.90 -4.83 -12.77
N GLN A 109 -10.89 -5.03 -13.63
CA GLN A 109 -12.09 -5.81 -13.31
C GLN A 109 -11.78 -7.21 -12.77
N THR A 110 -10.73 -7.85 -13.29
CA THR A 110 -10.26 -9.16 -12.79
C THR A 110 -9.75 -9.08 -11.35
N VAL A 111 -9.03 -8.01 -10.98
CA VAL A 111 -8.53 -7.80 -9.61
C VAL A 111 -9.70 -7.60 -8.66
N TRP A 112 -10.69 -6.81 -9.07
CA TRP A 112 -11.92 -6.63 -8.29
C TRP A 112 -12.69 -7.94 -8.09
N ARG A 113 -12.90 -8.72 -9.15
CA ARG A 113 -13.54 -10.04 -9.07
C ARG A 113 -12.77 -11.01 -8.17
N GLN A 114 -11.44 -11.00 -8.22
CA GLN A 114 -10.60 -11.84 -7.37
C GLN A 114 -10.72 -11.46 -5.88
N TRP A 115 -10.83 -10.16 -5.59
CA TRP A 115 -11.10 -9.67 -4.25
C TRP A 115 -12.48 -10.12 -3.76
N LEU A 116 -13.53 -9.94 -4.58
CA LEU A 116 -14.89 -10.40 -4.25
C LEU A 116 -14.93 -11.91 -3.99
N TYR A 117 -14.28 -12.70 -4.83
CA TYR A 117 -14.14 -14.14 -4.63
C TYR A 117 -13.49 -14.45 -3.27
N THR A 118 -12.39 -13.78 -2.94
CA THR A 118 -11.69 -13.96 -1.66
C THR A 118 -12.56 -13.57 -0.48
N LEU A 119 -13.26 -12.43 -0.56
CA LEU A 119 -14.19 -11.97 0.46
C LEU A 119 -15.35 -12.94 0.67
N ASN A 120 -15.91 -13.49 -0.42
CA ASN A 120 -17.03 -14.43 -0.34
C ASN A 120 -16.67 -15.74 0.38
N LEU A 121 -15.41 -16.17 0.30
CA LEU A 121 -14.88 -17.32 1.03
C LEU A 121 -14.64 -17.05 2.53
N VAL A 122 -14.73 -15.82 3.01
CA VAL A 122 -14.59 -15.49 4.43
C VAL A 122 -15.90 -15.80 5.16
N SER A 123 -15.91 -16.84 5.98
CA SER A 123 -17.05 -17.21 6.84
C SER A 123 -16.93 -16.74 8.28
N ASP A 124 -15.70 -16.47 8.75
CA ASP A 124 -15.41 -16.01 10.10
C ASP A 124 -16.00 -14.61 10.33
N ARG A 125 -16.86 -14.49 11.35
CA ARG A 125 -17.59 -13.26 11.64
C ARG A 125 -16.69 -12.16 12.17
N ASP A 126 -15.66 -12.49 12.93
CA ASP A 126 -14.72 -11.51 13.48
C ASP A 126 -13.85 -10.93 12.37
N VAL A 127 -13.45 -11.75 11.40
CA VAL A 127 -12.74 -11.30 10.20
C VAL A 127 -13.63 -10.35 9.38
N LEU A 128 -14.89 -10.69 9.16
CA LEU A 128 -15.84 -9.82 8.44
C LEU A 128 -16.12 -8.50 9.18
N ASN A 129 -16.26 -8.53 10.51
CA ASN A 129 -16.45 -7.32 11.33
C ASN A 129 -15.25 -6.37 11.20
N LYS A 130 -14.02 -6.90 11.21
CA LYS A 130 -12.80 -6.10 11.02
C LYS A 130 -12.67 -5.57 9.61
N ALA A 131 -13.02 -6.37 8.60
CA ALA A 131 -13.07 -5.90 7.21
C ALA A 131 -14.09 -4.75 7.05
N LEU A 132 -15.25 -4.86 7.71
CA LEU A 132 -16.27 -3.81 7.73
C LEU A 132 -15.72 -2.52 8.36
N ALA A 133 -15.06 -2.62 9.52
CA ALA A 133 -14.44 -1.48 10.18
C ALA A 133 -13.38 -0.82 9.29
N ALA A 134 -12.55 -1.61 8.59
CA ALA A 134 -11.56 -1.11 7.65
C ALA A 134 -12.20 -0.36 6.47
N ALA A 135 -13.30 -0.87 5.91
CA ALA A 135 -14.01 -0.21 4.82
C ALA A 135 -14.73 1.07 5.29
N GLN A 136 -15.31 1.07 6.49
CA GLN A 136 -15.86 2.28 7.09
C GLN A 136 -14.77 3.35 7.29
N ALA A 137 -13.60 2.95 7.80
CA ALA A 137 -12.46 3.85 7.92
C ALA A 137 -12.05 4.42 6.55
N ALA A 138 -11.99 3.60 5.51
CA ALA A 138 -11.69 4.05 4.14
C ALA A 138 -12.68 5.10 3.61
N THR A 139 -13.99 4.90 3.86
CA THR A 139 -15.01 5.90 3.52
C THR A 139 -14.84 7.18 4.35
N ASN A 140 -14.61 7.06 5.66
CA ASN A 140 -14.48 8.19 6.58
C ASN A 140 -13.27 9.07 6.28
N VAL A 141 -12.12 8.48 5.91
CA VAL A 141 -10.92 9.23 5.51
C VAL A 141 -11.00 9.77 4.08
N GLY A 142 -12.08 9.46 3.35
CA GLY A 142 -12.27 9.89 1.97
C GLY A 142 -11.30 9.23 1.00
N LEU A 143 -11.02 7.93 1.15
CA LEU A 143 -10.08 7.23 0.28
C LEU A 143 -10.57 7.28 -1.18
N ARG A 144 -9.75 7.82 -2.07
CA ARG A 144 -10.09 8.08 -3.47
C ARG A 144 -10.06 6.81 -4.33
N ASP A 145 -9.05 6.00 -4.11
CA ASP A 145 -8.84 4.74 -4.82
C ASP A 145 -8.44 3.66 -3.81
N PRO A 146 -9.41 2.91 -3.26
CA PRO A 146 -9.09 1.83 -2.35
C PRO A 146 -8.22 0.78 -3.04
N GLN A 147 -6.96 0.71 -2.60
CA GLN A 147 -6.00 -0.31 -3.01
C GLN A 147 -5.40 -0.94 -1.76
N GLY A 148 -5.12 -2.24 -1.81
CA GLY A 148 -4.72 -2.95 -0.60
C GLY A 148 -4.65 -4.45 -0.76
N PHE A 149 -4.65 -5.12 0.38
CA PHE A 149 -4.63 -6.58 0.45
C PHE A 149 -5.67 -7.09 1.44
N LEU A 150 -6.31 -8.21 1.09
CA LEU A 150 -7.18 -8.99 1.96
C LEU A 150 -6.51 -10.31 2.31
N GLU A 151 -6.38 -10.63 3.60
CA GLU A 151 -5.90 -11.93 4.08
C GLU A 151 -6.59 -12.31 5.39
N LYS A 152 -7.33 -13.41 5.35
CA LYS A 152 -8.18 -13.87 6.46
C LYS A 152 -7.43 -14.20 7.75
N THR A 153 -6.15 -14.57 7.67
CA THR A 153 -5.33 -15.01 8.81
C THR A 153 -4.62 -13.86 9.51
N ARG A 154 -4.64 -12.64 8.96
CA ARG A 154 -4.02 -11.48 9.61
C ARG A 154 -4.92 -10.91 10.70
N ARG A 155 -4.29 -10.33 11.73
CA ARG A 155 -5.00 -9.60 12.80
C ARG A 155 -5.87 -8.49 12.21
N GLU A 156 -5.31 -7.72 11.28
CA GLU A 156 -5.97 -6.74 10.41
C GLU A 156 -6.16 -7.41 9.04
N PRO A 157 -7.35 -7.94 8.71
CA PRO A 157 -7.52 -8.73 7.50
C PRO A 157 -7.46 -7.90 6.23
N VAL A 158 -7.81 -6.61 6.32
CA VAL A 158 -7.71 -5.63 5.23
C VAL A 158 -6.66 -4.61 5.60
N VAL A 159 -5.72 -4.36 4.69
CA VAL A 159 -4.71 -3.30 4.82
C VAL A 159 -4.66 -2.49 3.54
N PHE A 160 -4.64 -1.16 3.66
CA PHE A 160 -4.63 -0.25 2.53
C PHE A 160 -3.21 0.21 2.20
N ILE A 161 -2.91 0.32 0.90
CA ILE A 161 -1.67 0.87 0.37
C ILE A 161 -1.99 1.97 -0.63
N ASP A 162 -0.97 2.73 -1.03
CA ASP A 162 -1.12 3.78 -2.05
C ASP A 162 -2.22 4.79 -1.70
N ILE A 163 -2.11 5.33 -0.47
CA ILE A 163 -3.15 6.16 0.17
C ILE A 163 -3.27 7.51 -0.54
N HIS A 164 -4.42 7.73 -1.16
CA HIS A 164 -4.81 9.00 -1.76
C HIS A 164 -6.20 9.36 -1.27
N THR A 165 -6.35 10.49 -0.58
CA THR A 165 -7.64 10.95 -0.08
C THR A 165 -8.24 12.04 -0.99
N ALA A 166 -9.56 12.14 -0.99
CA ALA A 166 -10.34 13.15 -1.69
C ALA A 166 -11.54 13.56 -0.83
N ALA A 167 -11.95 14.82 -0.96
CA ALA A 167 -13.21 15.32 -0.42
C ALA A 167 -14.05 15.84 -1.60
N PRO A 168 -15.19 15.20 -1.93
CA PRO A 168 -15.86 14.10 -1.21
C PRO A 168 -15.19 12.71 -1.39
N PRO A 169 -15.53 11.71 -0.53
CA PRO A 169 -15.09 10.32 -0.69
C PRO A 169 -15.45 9.74 -2.06
N SER A 170 -14.64 8.79 -2.54
CA SER A 170 -14.93 8.14 -3.83
C SER A 170 -16.10 7.16 -3.74
N ALA A 171 -16.81 6.99 -4.86
CA ALA A 171 -17.78 5.91 -5.02
C ALA A 171 -17.15 4.52 -4.82
N ALA A 172 -15.84 4.38 -5.08
CA ALA A 172 -15.12 3.12 -4.90
C ALA A 172 -15.01 2.71 -3.41
N ALA A 173 -14.71 3.64 -2.50
CA ALA A 173 -14.70 3.34 -1.07
C ALA A 173 -16.08 2.92 -0.57
N GLN A 174 -17.13 3.61 -1.04
CA GLN A 174 -18.52 3.28 -0.72
C GLN A 174 -18.92 1.89 -1.25
N GLN A 175 -18.53 1.57 -2.49
CA GLN A 175 -18.79 0.25 -3.08
C GLN A 175 -18.08 -0.87 -2.28
N MET A 176 -16.86 -0.64 -1.78
CA MET A 176 -16.16 -1.62 -0.94
C MET A 176 -16.97 -1.94 0.32
N LEU A 177 -17.48 -0.89 0.97
CA LEU A 177 -18.28 -1.00 2.19
C LEU A 177 -19.56 -1.79 1.93
N GLU A 178 -20.27 -1.49 0.86
CA GLU A 178 -21.50 -2.19 0.47
C GLU A 178 -21.28 -3.68 0.24
N GLN A 179 -20.21 -4.06 -0.47
CA GLN A 179 -19.90 -5.47 -0.72
C GLN A 179 -19.59 -6.27 0.56
N ILE A 180 -18.90 -5.64 1.51
CA ILE A 180 -18.65 -6.29 2.81
C ILE A 180 -19.95 -6.41 3.62
N GLN A 181 -20.82 -5.39 3.60
CA GLN A 181 -22.13 -5.45 4.24
C GLN A 181 -23.03 -6.54 3.63
N GLU A 182 -23.04 -6.67 2.31
CA GLU A 182 -23.74 -7.74 1.60
C GLU A 182 -23.21 -9.10 2.03
N ARG A 183 -21.89 -9.29 2.05
CA ARG A 183 -21.28 -10.54 2.52
C ARG A 183 -21.65 -10.86 3.96
N MET A 184 -21.74 -9.85 4.82
CA MET A 184 -22.16 -10.03 6.22
C MET A 184 -23.63 -10.43 6.38
N ARG A 185 -24.49 -10.14 5.41
CA ARG A 185 -25.91 -10.57 5.41
C ARG A 185 -26.09 -11.95 4.79
N ALA A 186 -25.17 -12.37 3.93
CA ALA A 186 -25.24 -13.65 3.26
C ALA A 186 -25.07 -14.82 4.26
N PRO A 187 -25.84 -15.91 4.10
CA PRO A 187 -25.62 -17.13 4.87
C PRO A 187 -24.19 -17.66 4.65
N ALA A 188 -23.64 -18.35 5.64
CA ALA A 188 -22.33 -18.97 5.50
C ALA A 188 -22.36 -19.94 4.30
N VAL A 189 -21.46 -19.76 3.34
CA VAL A 189 -21.31 -20.70 2.23
C VAL A 189 -20.72 -21.98 2.81
N SER A 190 -21.53 -23.03 2.90
CA SER A 190 -21.07 -24.38 3.23
C SER A 190 -20.08 -24.82 2.16
N GLN A 191 -18.88 -25.25 2.57
CA GLN A 191 -17.89 -25.86 1.69
C GLN A 191 -18.26 -27.31 1.38
#